data_AF-A0A2K0U5H9-F1
#
_entry.id   AF-A0A2K0U5H9-F1
#
_cell.length_a   1.000
_cell.length_b   1.000
_cell.length_c   1.000
_cell.angle_alpha   90.00
_cell.angle_beta   90.00
_cell.angle_gamma   90.00
#
_symmetry.space_group_name_H-M   'P 1'
#
loop_
_entity.id
_entity.type
_entity.pdbx_description
1 polymer ?
#
loop_
_entity_poly.entity_id
_entity_poly.type
_entity_poly.pdbx_seq_one_letter_code
_entity_poly.pdbx_strand_id
1 'polypeptide(L)'
;MDVIEEMGDLAAPNSWLRRLGSTAHLKDFSDKKQFLRDLVSLKYTLKPDDPEADDDSELRHIHAALRRLIRKSAGVTRPGAVSWNVLFEVNRKELHKERSTPFHFRFKRQTRKKYIAVCLQFFAYAVRAMSYDNTDDRPPFKLTESQVAAFDKMMDFASDLVDIDSKVEPIPSLSQVNKLHQSLEDAALAFYISVLDYFTKVTEYDSILVSF
;
A
#
# COMPACT_ATOMS: atom_id res chain seq x y z
N MET A 1 14.08 6.45 -26.04
CA MET A 1 13.59 5.87 -24.77
C MET A 1 13.79 6.94 -23.72
N ASP A 2 12.75 7.29 -22.97
CA ASP A 2 12.86 8.32 -21.94
C ASP A 2 13.49 7.68 -20.69
N VAL A 3 14.76 7.99 -20.47
CA VAL A 3 15.51 7.58 -19.26
C VAL A 3 14.89 8.29 -18.06
N ILE A 4 14.78 7.60 -16.91
CA ILE A 4 14.40 8.25 -15.65
C ILE A 4 15.58 9.09 -15.20
N GLU A 5 15.64 10.33 -15.68
CA GLU A 5 16.68 11.29 -15.34
C GLU A 5 16.27 12.14 -14.12
N GLU A 6 17.26 12.50 -13.31
CA GLU A 6 17.09 13.51 -12.28
C GLU A 6 16.98 14.88 -12.94
N MET A 7 15.78 15.30 -13.32
CA MET A 7 15.58 16.63 -13.90
C MET A 7 15.88 17.71 -12.87
N GLY A 8 16.67 18.72 -13.27
CA GLY A 8 16.98 19.90 -12.48
C GLY A 8 15.73 20.70 -12.08
N ASP A 9 15.88 21.58 -11.08
CA ASP A 9 14.83 22.31 -10.35
C ASP A 9 13.70 22.94 -11.17
N LEU A 10 13.94 23.23 -12.45
CA LEU A 10 13.02 23.97 -13.31
C LEU A 10 12.07 23.08 -14.14
N ALA A 11 12.23 21.75 -14.10
CA ALA A 11 11.43 20.81 -14.89
C ALA A 11 10.94 19.62 -14.05
N ALA A 12 10.31 19.86 -12.89
CA ALA A 12 9.95 18.76 -11.99
C ALA A 12 8.72 17.96 -12.46
N PRO A 13 8.83 16.63 -12.71
CA PRO A 13 7.77 15.72 -12.32
C PRO A 13 7.85 15.55 -10.80
N ASN A 14 7.00 16.30 -10.09
CA ASN A 14 6.65 16.13 -8.67
C ASN A 14 7.81 16.25 -7.65
N SER A 15 7.88 17.39 -6.94
CA SER A 15 8.78 17.65 -5.80
C SER A 15 8.75 16.56 -4.72
N TRP A 16 7.64 15.84 -4.58
CA TRP A 16 7.49 14.71 -3.66
C TRP A 16 8.33 13.50 -4.07
N LEU A 17 8.44 13.18 -5.37
CA LEU A 17 9.27 12.07 -5.85
C LEU A 17 10.76 12.32 -5.58
N ARG A 18 11.19 13.59 -5.72
CA ARG A 18 12.55 14.00 -5.37
C ARG A 18 12.79 13.88 -3.87
N ARG A 19 11.86 14.35 -3.03
CA ARG A 19 11.99 14.25 -1.57
C ARG A 19 12.06 12.81 -1.06
N LEU A 20 11.32 11.90 -1.68
CA LEU A 20 11.40 10.47 -1.39
C LEU A 20 12.65 9.79 -1.98
N GLY A 21 13.48 10.51 -2.74
CA GLY A 21 14.62 9.96 -3.46
C GLY A 21 14.22 8.94 -4.54
N SER A 22 12.93 8.86 -4.90
CA SER A 22 12.39 7.77 -5.72
C SER A 22 13.01 7.73 -7.12
N THR A 23 13.40 8.87 -7.68
CA THR A 23 14.09 8.96 -8.97
C THR A 23 15.48 8.32 -8.92
N ALA A 24 16.22 8.51 -7.84
CA ALA A 24 17.52 7.87 -7.63
C ALA A 24 17.36 6.36 -7.40
N HIS A 25 16.37 5.95 -6.59
CA HIS A 25 16.11 4.54 -6.29
C HIS A 25 15.61 3.73 -7.49
N LEU A 26 14.93 4.37 -8.44
CA LEU A 26 14.37 3.70 -9.63
C LEU A 26 15.18 3.93 -10.90
N LYS A 27 16.32 4.64 -10.82
CA LYS A 27 17.17 4.96 -11.98
C LYS A 27 17.60 3.69 -12.73
N ASP A 28 18.01 2.66 -12.00
CA ASP A 28 18.48 1.38 -12.54
C ASP A 28 17.33 0.49 -13.06
N PHE A 29 16.08 0.92 -12.85
CA PHE A 29 14.86 0.26 -13.34
C PHE A 29 14.21 1.03 -14.50
N SER A 30 14.88 2.07 -15.04
CA SER A 30 14.38 2.88 -16.16
C SER A 30 14.02 2.05 -17.40
N ASP A 31 14.85 1.06 -17.74
CA ASP A 31 14.62 0.12 -18.84
C ASP A 31 13.67 -1.03 -18.45
N LYS A 32 13.39 -1.21 -17.15
CA LYS A 32 12.53 -2.27 -16.58
C LYS A 32 11.10 -1.77 -16.30
N LYS A 33 10.56 -0.92 -17.16
CA LYS A 33 9.22 -0.31 -16.96
C LYS A 33 8.09 -1.32 -16.87
N GLN A 34 8.14 -2.41 -17.64
CA GLN A 34 7.11 -3.45 -17.61
C GLN A 34 7.15 -4.21 -16.29
N PHE A 35 8.34 -4.56 -15.81
CA PHE A 35 8.55 -5.16 -14.49
C PHE A 35 7.95 -4.30 -13.37
N LEU A 36 8.23 -2.98 -13.34
CA LEU A 36 7.63 -2.09 -12.34
C LEU A 36 6.10 -2.04 -12.41
N ARG A 37 5.51 -2.13 -13.62
CA ARG A 37 4.06 -2.21 -13.82
C ARG A 37 3.49 -3.53 -13.32
N ASP A 38 4.23 -4.61 -13.47
CA ASP A 38 3.82 -5.94 -13.02
C ASP A 38 3.84 -6.02 -11.49
N LEU A 39 4.82 -5.40 -10.80
CA LEU A 39 4.82 -5.31 -9.34
C LEU A 39 3.54 -4.66 -8.78
N VAL A 40 3.07 -3.57 -9.39
CA VAL A 40 1.85 -2.86 -8.94
C VAL A 40 0.56 -3.40 -9.57
N SER A 41 0.63 -4.44 -10.41
CA SER A 41 -0.52 -4.94 -11.16
C SER A 41 -1.56 -5.53 -10.21
N LEU A 42 -2.84 -5.19 -10.39
CA LEU A 42 -3.91 -5.83 -9.62
C LEU A 42 -4.39 -7.15 -10.24
N LYS A 43 -3.75 -7.59 -11.34
CA LYS A 43 -3.95 -8.93 -11.88
C LYS A 43 -3.10 -9.89 -11.06
N TYR A 44 -3.73 -10.96 -10.59
CA TYR A 44 -3.04 -12.03 -9.90
C TYR A 44 -2.45 -12.99 -10.93
N THR A 45 -1.18 -13.30 -10.77
CA THR A 45 -0.57 -14.46 -11.42
C THR A 45 -1.08 -15.69 -10.68
N LEU A 46 -1.58 -16.68 -11.41
CA LEU A 46 -1.88 -18.02 -10.91
C LEU A 46 -1.15 -18.98 -11.81
N LYS A 47 -0.19 -19.72 -11.25
CA LYS A 47 0.48 -20.79 -11.97
C LYS A 47 0.44 -22.06 -11.12
N PRO A 48 -0.69 -22.79 -11.15
CA PRO A 48 -0.83 -24.02 -10.37
C PRO A 48 0.09 -25.15 -10.83
N ASP A 49 0.66 -25.05 -12.04
CA ASP A 49 1.47 -26.12 -12.66
C ASP A 49 3.00 -25.90 -12.55
N ASP A 50 3.44 -24.77 -12.01
CA ASP A 50 4.87 -24.43 -11.85
C ASP A 50 5.17 -24.15 -10.37
N PRO A 51 5.75 -25.11 -9.63
CA PRO A 51 6.01 -24.99 -8.20
C PRO A 51 7.07 -23.92 -7.85
N GLU A 52 7.83 -23.44 -8.84
CA GLU A 52 8.86 -22.41 -8.68
C GLU A 52 8.37 -21.00 -9.08
N ALA A 53 7.13 -20.88 -9.57
CA ALA A 53 6.57 -19.59 -9.93
C ALA A 53 5.83 -18.95 -8.75
N ASP A 54 6.20 -17.72 -8.41
CA ASP A 54 5.46 -16.88 -7.46
C ASP A 54 3.96 -16.81 -7.83
N ASP A 55 3.12 -17.46 -7.01
CA ASP A 55 1.67 -17.32 -7.07
C ASP A 55 1.24 -16.19 -6.12
N ASP A 56 0.31 -15.36 -6.56
CA ASP A 56 -0.23 -14.26 -5.75
C ASP A 56 -1.29 -14.77 -4.75
N SER A 57 -1.11 -15.97 -4.19
CA SER A 57 -2.10 -16.65 -3.34
C SER A 57 -2.31 -15.90 -2.02
N GLU A 58 -1.26 -15.59 -1.28
CA GLU A 58 -1.30 -14.75 -0.08
C GLU A 58 -1.84 -13.36 -0.39
N LEU A 59 -1.40 -12.77 -1.50
CA LEU A 59 -1.80 -11.43 -1.92
C LEU A 59 -3.31 -11.33 -2.12
N ARG A 60 -3.98 -12.40 -2.58
CA ARG A 60 -5.45 -12.43 -2.68
C ARG A 60 -6.13 -12.34 -1.34
N HIS A 61 -5.65 -13.08 -0.34
CA HIS A 61 -6.19 -13.02 1.02
C HIS A 61 -5.96 -11.64 1.63
N ILE A 62 -4.77 -11.06 1.44
CA ILE A 62 -4.44 -9.69 1.88
C ILE A 62 -5.38 -8.67 1.22
N HIS A 63 -5.57 -8.72 -0.11
CA HIS A 63 -6.49 -7.84 -0.81
C HIS A 63 -7.95 -8.01 -0.36
N ALA A 64 -8.38 -9.24 -0.08
CA ALA A 64 -9.72 -9.49 0.46
C ALA A 64 -9.88 -8.90 1.86
N ALA A 65 -8.88 -9.07 2.74
CA ALA A 65 -8.83 -8.47 4.07
C ALA A 65 -8.92 -6.95 4.01
N LEU A 66 -8.11 -6.30 3.17
CA LEU A 66 -8.16 -4.83 2.99
C LEU A 66 -9.52 -4.33 2.53
N ARG A 67 -10.17 -5.04 1.60
CA ARG A 67 -11.53 -4.69 1.15
C ARG A 67 -12.55 -4.81 2.28
N ARG A 68 -12.45 -5.85 3.12
CA ARG A 68 -13.31 -6.02 4.31
C ARG A 68 -13.05 -4.92 5.33
N LEU A 69 -11.78 -4.64 5.65
CA LEU A 69 -11.36 -3.57 6.53
C LEU A 69 -11.93 -2.22 6.07
N ILE A 70 -11.70 -1.83 4.81
CA ILE A 70 -12.22 -0.56 4.24
C ILE A 70 -13.77 -0.51 4.29
N ARG A 71 -14.45 -1.65 4.14
CA ARG A 71 -15.90 -1.72 4.28
C ARG A 71 -16.35 -1.53 5.73
N LYS A 72 -15.70 -2.20 6.69
CA LYS A 72 -15.95 -2.06 8.13
C LYS A 72 -15.70 -0.61 8.58
N SER A 73 -14.55 -0.05 8.23
CA SER A 73 -14.17 1.34 8.54
C SER A 73 -15.18 2.34 7.99
N ALA A 74 -15.62 2.17 6.75
CA ALA A 74 -16.65 3.03 6.16
C ALA A 74 -18.02 2.94 6.86
N GLY A 75 -18.35 1.79 7.48
CA GLY A 75 -19.58 1.60 8.23
C GLY A 75 -19.55 2.26 9.62
N VAL A 76 -18.38 2.36 10.23
CA VAL A 76 -18.19 3.01 11.55
C VAL A 76 -17.87 4.50 11.45
N THR A 77 -17.40 4.97 10.29
CA THR A 77 -17.08 6.39 10.06
C THR A 77 -18.36 7.22 10.16
N ARG A 78 -18.41 8.12 11.15
CA ARG A 78 -19.50 9.09 11.32
C ARG A 78 -19.03 10.47 10.88
N PRO A 79 -19.88 11.28 10.22
CA PRO A 79 -19.61 12.71 10.10
C PRO A 79 -19.50 13.30 11.51
N GLY A 80 -18.30 13.69 11.96
CA GLY A 80 -18.11 14.12 13.34
C GLY A 80 -16.88 15.00 13.58
N ALA A 81 -17.14 16.18 14.16
CA ALA A 81 -16.28 17.06 14.96
C ALA A 81 -14.95 17.61 14.40
N VAL A 82 -14.74 17.60 13.09
CA VAL A 82 -13.60 18.36 12.52
C VAL A 82 -14.06 19.80 12.26
N SER A 83 -13.35 20.79 12.81
CA SER A 83 -13.72 22.19 12.61
C SER A 83 -13.69 22.58 11.14
N TRP A 84 -14.50 23.56 10.75
CA TRP A 84 -14.52 24.05 9.37
C TRP A 84 -13.13 24.48 8.89
N ASN A 85 -12.35 25.12 9.75
CA ASN A 85 -10.98 25.56 9.43
C ASN A 85 -10.10 24.37 8.99
N VAL A 86 -10.15 23.25 9.72
CA VAL A 86 -9.39 22.05 9.36
C VAL A 86 -9.88 21.47 8.04
N LEU A 87 -11.19 21.48 7.77
CA LEU A 87 -11.73 21.01 6.49
C LEU A 87 -11.30 21.90 5.31
N PHE A 88 -11.21 23.22 5.49
CA PHE A 88 -10.70 24.11 4.46
C PHE A 88 -9.21 23.90 4.20
N GLU A 89 -8.44 23.70 5.26
CA GLU A 89 -7.00 23.43 5.17
C GLU A 89 -6.71 22.10 4.46
N VAL A 90 -7.41 21.02 4.83
CA VAL A 90 -7.27 19.70 4.16
C VAL A 90 -7.64 19.76 2.67
N ASN A 91 -8.53 20.67 2.27
CA ASN A 91 -8.88 20.86 0.85
C ASN A 91 -7.97 21.86 0.12
N ARG A 92 -6.99 22.46 0.81
CA ARG A 92 -6.03 23.38 0.21
C ARG A 92 -5.13 22.59 -0.74
N LYS A 93 -4.95 23.13 -1.95
CA LYS A 93 -4.00 22.57 -2.94
C LYS A 93 -2.94 23.58 -3.36
N GLU A 94 -3.09 24.82 -2.92
CA GLU A 94 -2.23 25.95 -3.26
C GLU A 94 -1.98 26.72 -1.95
N LEU A 95 -0.71 26.93 -1.61
CA LEU A 95 -0.35 27.58 -0.35
C LEU A 95 -0.76 29.07 -0.35
N HIS A 96 -0.87 29.74 -1.49
CA HIS A 96 -1.16 31.19 -1.49
C HIS A 96 -2.63 31.53 -1.74
N LYS A 97 -3.53 30.54 -1.72
CA LYS A 97 -4.92 30.71 -2.08
C LYS A 97 -5.85 30.08 -1.06
N GLU A 98 -6.65 30.92 -0.41
CA GLU A 98 -7.73 30.45 0.46
C GLU A 98 -8.77 29.65 -0.35
N ARG A 99 -9.30 28.59 0.27
CA ARG A 99 -10.32 27.74 -0.34
C ARG A 99 -11.71 28.27 -0.06
N SER A 100 -12.58 28.23 -1.08
CA SER A 100 -13.98 28.60 -0.95
C SER A 100 -14.89 27.46 -0.51
N THR A 101 -14.39 26.21 -0.50
CA THR A 101 -15.17 25.03 -0.09
C THR A 101 -14.41 24.13 0.89
N PRO A 102 -15.06 23.61 1.94
CA PRO A 102 -14.46 22.65 2.87
C PRO A 102 -14.18 21.31 2.19
N PHE A 103 -13.30 20.51 2.77
CA PHE A 103 -13.12 19.11 2.42
C PHE A 103 -14.41 18.33 2.69
N HIS A 104 -14.88 17.60 1.67
CA HIS A 104 -15.99 16.68 1.80
C HIS A 104 -15.50 15.24 1.75
N PHE A 105 -15.55 14.55 2.89
CA PHE A 105 -15.16 13.14 3.02
C PHE A 105 -16.07 12.18 2.23
N ARG A 106 -17.26 12.63 1.80
CA ARG A 106 -18.16 11.87 0.93
C ARG A 106 -17.62 11.87 -0.50
N PHE A 107 -16.67 10.97 -0.73
CA PHE A 107 -16.14 10.73 -2.06
C PHE A 107 -17.22 10.16 -2.99
N LYS A 108 -17.23 10.63 -4.24
CA LYS A 108 -17.97 9.96 -5.31
C LYS A 108 -17.52 8.49 -5.38
N ARG A 109 -18.42 7.57 -5.74
CA ARG A 109 -18.13 6.12 -5.85
C ARG A 109 -16.86 5.84 -6.67
N GLN A 110 -16.62 6.61 -7.73
CA GLN A 110 -15.43 6.50 -8.57
C GLN A 110 -14.14 6.88 -7.82
N THR A 111 -14.16 7.97 -7.05
CA THR A 111 -13.01 8.40 -6.25
C THR A 111 -12.66 7.37 -5.19
N ARG A 112 -13.66 6.80 -4.49
CA ARG A 112 -13.45 5.70 -3.54
C ARG A 112 -12.80 4.49 -4.21
N LYS A 113 -13.26 4.09 -5.40
CA LYS A 113 -12.66 2.99 -6.16
C LYS A 113 -11.18 3.25 -6.50
N LYS A 114 -10.83 4.48 -6.89
CA LYS A 114 -9.45 4.86 -7.19
C LYS A 114 -8.56 4.78 -5.95
N TYR A 115 -8.99 5.30 -4.81
CA TYR A 115 -8.21 5.21 -3.57
C TYR A 115 -8.03 3.77 -3.10
N ILE A 116 -9.09 2.95 -3.16
CA ILE A 116 -8.97 1.52 -2.85
C ILE A 116 -7.95 0.86 -3.79
N ALA A 117 -8.00 1.17 -5.09
CA ALA A 117 -7.04 0.62 -6.05
C ALA A 117 -5.59 0.99 -5.68
N VAL A 118 -5.32 2.26 -5.34
CA VAL A 118 -3.98 2.70 -4.91
C VAL A 118 -3.52 1.93 -3.66
N CYS A 119 -4.39 1.74 -2.67
CA CYS A 119 -4.05 0.94 -1.48
C CYS A 119 -3.71 -0.50 -1.87
N LEU A 120 -4.51 -1.15 -2.72
CA LEU A 120 -4.22 -2.52 -3.17
C LEU A 120 -2.92 -2.59 -3.97
N GLN A 121 -2.64 -1.60 -4.83
CA GLN A 121 -1.40 -1.54 -5.60
C GLN A 121 -0.17 -1.42 -4.70
N PHE A 122 -0.29 -0.69 -3.59
CA PHE A 122 0.76 -0.63 -2.58
C PHE A 122 1.06 -2.01 -1.98
N PHE A 123 0.04 -2.77 -1.57
CA PHE A 123 0.27 -4.12 -1.02
C PHE A 123 0.79 -5.09 -2.08
N ALA A 124 0.29 -5.02 -3.32
CA ALA A 124 0.82 -5.80 -4.44
C ALA A 124 2.31 -5.53 -4.65
N TYR A 125 2.70 -4.26 -4.65
CA TYR A 125 4.09 -3.87 -4.76
C TYR A 125 4.92 -4.38 -3.57
N ALA A 126 4.45 -4.16 -2.34
CA ALA A 126 5.19 -4.54 -1.14
C ALA A 126 5.42 -6.06 -1.08
N VAL A 127 4.36 -6.85 -1.27
CA VAL A 127 4.46 -8.33 -1.23
C VAL A 127 5.39 -8.82 -2.33
N ARG A 128 5.11 -8.49 -3.60
CA ARG A 128 5.91 -9.00 -4.72
C ARG A 128 7.35 -8.54 -4.65
N ALA A 129 7.60 -7.29 -4.29
CA ALA A 129 8.96 -6.80 -4.19
C ALA A 129 9.71 -7.45 -3.02
N MET A 130 9.05 -7.78 -1.90
CA MET A 130 9.68 -8.49 -0.78
C MET A 130 9.88 -9.99 -1.04
N SER A 131 9.05 -10.61 -1.88
CA SER A 131 9.12 -12.05 -2.21
C SER A 131 10.33 -12.46 -3.05
N TYR A 132 11.03 -11.52 -3.71
CA TYR A 132 12.26 -11.85 -4.45
C TYR A 132 13.39 -12.25 -3.49
N ASP A 133 13.93 -13.44 -3.69
CA ASP A 133 15.10 -13.96 -2.96
C ASP A 133 16.37 -13.14 -3.21
N ASN A 134 16.61 -12.76 -4.47
CA ASN A 134 17.77 -11.97 -4.85
C ASN A 134 17.51 -10.48 -4.64
N THR A 135 18.30 -9.86 -3.76
CA THR A 135 18.17 -8.43 -3.45
C THR A 135 18.47 -7.52 -4.64
N ASP A 136 19.24 -8.00 -5.62
CA ASP A 136 19.63 -7.22 -6.80
C ASP A 136 18.54 -7.19 -7.89
N ASP A 137 17.59 -8.15 -7.84
CA ASP A 137 16.52 -8.25 -8.83
C ASP A 137 15.29 -7.42 -8.47
N ARG A 138 15.18 -6.98 -7.20
CA ARG A 138 14.09 -6.13 -6.71
C ARG A 138 14.49 -4.66 -6.60
N PRO A 139 13.53 -3.72 -6.66
CA PRO A 139 13.81 -2.32 -6.37
C PRO A 139 14.50 -2.15 -5.00
N PRO A 140 15.45 -1.22 -4.85
CA PRO A 140 16.31 -1.09 -3.68
C PRO A 140 15.61 -0.42 -2.50
N PHE A 141 14.38 -0.86 -2.20
CA PHE A 141 13.66 -0.44 -1.00
C PHE A 141 13.95 -1.43 0.13
N LYS A 142 14.06 -0.90 1.35
CA LYS A 142 14.29 -1.69 2.55
C LYS A 142 13.27 -1.28 3.59
N LEU A 143 12.55 -2.26 4.12
CA LEU A 143 11.69 -2.08 5.27
C LEU A 143 12.55 -1.86 6.52
N THR A 144 12.08 -1.02 7.45
CA THR A 144 12.65 -0.95 8.79
C THR A 144 12.37 -2.22 9.57
N GLU A 145 13.09 -2.47 10.68
CA GLU A 145 12.83 -3.63 11.55
C GLU A 145 11.36 -3.71 12.01
N SER A 146 10.75 -2.56 12.35
CA SER A 146 9.34 -2.49 12.73
C SER A 146 8.39 -2.82 11.57
N GLN A 147 8.73 -2.39 10.35
CA GLN A 147 7.95 -2.68 9.15
C GLN A 147 8.09 -4.15 8.74
N VAL A 148 9.29 -4.73 8.86
CA VAL A 148 9.54 -6.16 8.64
C VAL A 148 8.70 -7.00 9.59
N ALA A 149 8.75 -6.72 10.90
CA ALA A 149 7.95 -7.46 11.88
C ALA A 149 6.43 -7.39 11.61
N ALA A 150 5.93 -6.23 11.14
CA ALA A 150 4.54 -6.07 10.76
C ALA A 150 4.19 -6.79 9.44
N PHE A 151 5.12 -6.78 8.48
CA PHE A 151 5.00 -7.46 7.19
C PHE A 151 5.00 -8.98 7.37
N ASP A 152 5.96 -9.54 8.11
CA ASP A 152 6.08 -10.98 8.35
C ASP A 152 4.81 -11.51 9.03
N LYS A 153 4.33 -10.82 10.06
CA LYS A 153 3.08 -11.19 10.75
C LYS A 153 1.86 -11.17 9.82
N MET A 154 1.82 -10.26 8.85
CA MET A 154 0.74 -10.23 7.85
C MET A 154 0.87 -11.42 6.89
N MET A 155 2.09 -11.73 6.45
CA MET A 155 2.35 -12.87 5.57
C MET A 155 2.03 -14.20 6.25
N ASP A 156 2.41 -14.40 7.52
CA ASP A 156 2.08 -15.60 8.30
C ASP A 156 0.57 -15.90 8.28
N PHE A 157 -0.27 -14.91 8.59
CA PHE A 157 -1.72 -15.09 8.56
C PHE A 157 -2.29 -15.27 7.16
N ALA A 158 -1.64 -14.74 6.13
CA ALA A 158 -2.04 -14.94 4.75
C ALA A 158 -1.72 -16.37 4.30
N SER A 159 -0.52 -16.87 4.61
CA SER A 159 -0.10 -18.23 4.31
C SER A 159 -0.93 -19.26 5.08
N ASP A 160 -1.29 -19.00 6.35
CA ASP A 160 -2.24 -19.84 7.10
C ASP A 160 -3.59 -19.99 6.37
N LEU A 161 -4.08 -18.94 5.70
CA LEU A 161 -5.32 -19.00 4.92
C LEU A 161 -5.15 -19.77 3.61
N VAL A 162 -4.01 -19.64 2.95
CA VAL A 162 -3.65 -20.44 1.76
C VAL A 162 -3.57 -21.93 2.12
N ASP A 163 -2.97 -22.24 3.26
CA ASP A 163 -2.90 -23.59 3.82
C ASP A 163 -4.28 -24.18 4.10
N ILE A 164 -5.22 -23.37 4.59
CA ILE A 164 -6.61 -23.79 4.82
C ILE A 164 -7.34 -24.06 3.50
N ASP A 165 -7.12 -23.22 2.48
CA ASP A 165 -7.74 -23.38 1.16
C ASP A 165 -7.19 -24.62 0.42
N SER A 166 -5.95 -25.04 0.71
CA SER A 166 -5.27 -26.18 0.08
C SER A 166 -5.42 -27.50 0.85
N LYS A 167 -5.58 -27.49 2.17
CA LYS A 167 -5.72 -28.70 2.99
C LYS A 167 -7.16 -29.20 3.01
N VAL A 168 -7.33 -30.50 2.80
CA VAL A 168 -8.63 -31.18 2.88
C VAL A 168 -9.00 -31.51 4.33
N GLU A 169 -8.02 -31.77 5.21
CA GLU A 169 -8.24 -32.05 6.64
C GLU A 169 -7.04 -31.63 7.52
N PRO A 170 -7.27 -31.27 8.81
CA PRO A 170 -8.56 -31.10 9.46
C PRO A 170 -9.20 -29.75 9.07
N ILE A 171 -10.49 -29.79 8.75
CA ILE A 171 -11.25 -28.59 8.38
C ILE A 171 -11.35 -27.69 9.63
N PRO A 172 -10.79 -26.47 9.62
CA PRO A 172 -10.89 -25.55 10.75
C PRO A 172 -12.35 -25.14 10.98
N SER A 173 -12.72 -24.93 12.24
CA SER A 173 -14.05 -24.42 12.55
C SER A 173 -14.26 -23.01 11.97
N LEU A 174 -15.51 -22.68 11.64
CA LEU A 174 -15.87 -21.35 11.14
C LEU A 174 -15.40 -20.22 12.07
N SER A 175 -15.40 -20.45 13.39
CA SER A 175 -14.91 -19.51 14.39
C SER A 175 -13.40 -19.25 14.26
N GLN A 176 -12.61 -20.30 14.02
CA GLN A 176 -11.16 -20.18 13.80
C GLN A 176 -10.85 -19.42 12.51
N VAL A 177 -11.53 -19.76 11.41
CA VAL A 177 -11.35 -19.06 10.12
C VAL A 177 -11.72 -17.57 10.24
N ASN A 178 -12.82 -17.26 10.93
CA ASN A 178 -13.22 -15.86 11.16
C ASN A 178 -12.22 -15.08 12.01
N LYS A 179 -11.64 -15.71 13.04
CA LYS A 179 -10.57 -15.10 13.84
C LYS A 179 -9.34 -14.83 12.99
N LEU A 180 -8.92 -15.80 12.18
CA LEU A 180 -7.77 -15.66 11.30
C LEU A 180 -7.97 -14.54 10.26
N HIS A 181 -9.16 -14.44 9.66
CA HIS A 181 -9.50 -13.31 8.80
C HIS A 181 -9.43 -11.94 9.51
N GLN A 182 -9.83 -11.87 10.78
CA GLN A 182 -9.70 -10.64 11.57
C GLN A 182 -8.23 -10.34 11.89
N SER A 183 -7.45 -11.36 12.26
CA SER A 183 -6.01 -11.22 12.50
C SER A 183 -5.25 -10.72 11.27
N LEU A 184 -5.60 -11.22 10.07
CA LEU A 184 -5.05 -10.71 8.83
C LEU A 184 -5.45 -9.25 8.56
N GLU A 185 -6.70 -8.87 8.84
CA GLU A 185 -7.14 -7.47 8.72
C GLU A 185 -6.35 -6.53 9.65
N ASP A 186 -6.12 -6.95 10.89
CA ASP A 186 -5.39 -6.16 11.89
C ASP A 186 -3.89 -6.08 11.53
N ALA A 187 -3.29 -7.18 11.07
CA ALA A 187 -1.89 -7.21 10.64
C ALA A 187 -1.64 -6.36 9.39
N ALA A 188 -2.53 -6.45 8.38
CA ALA A 188 -2.45 -5.61 7.19
C ALA A 188 -2.58 -4.12 7.53
N LEU A 189 -3.46 -3.75 8.47
CA LEU A 189 -3.56 -2.38 8.96
C LEU A 189 -2.28 -1.93 9.67
N ALA A 190 -1.72 -2.78 10.55
CA ALA A 190 -0.50 -2.48 11.27
C ALA A 190 0.69 -2.23 10.34
N PHE A 191 0.83 -3.07 9.29
CA PHE A 191 1.84 -2.85 8.25
C PHE A 191 1.60 -1.55 7.47
N TYR A 192 0.34 -1.25 7.11
CA TYR A 192 0.02 -0.01 6.41
C TYR A 192 0.37 1.23 7.23
N ILE A 193 0.02 1.22 8.53
CA ILE A 193 0.34 2.31 9.45
C ILE A 193 1.85 2.46 9.61
N SER A 194 2.61 1.37 9.79
CA SER A 194 4.06 1.45 9.98
C SER A 194 4.81 2.03 8.78
N VAL A 195 4.25 1.91 7.58
CA VAL A 195 4.78 2.57 6.37
C VAL A 195 4.40 4.05 6.33
N LEU A 196 3.18 4.42 6.72
CA LEU A 196 2.72 5.81 6.73
C LEU A 196 3.32 6.66 7.85
N ASP A 197 3.62 6.03 8.99
CA ASP A 197 4.28 6.64 10.15
C ASP A 197 5.80 6.76 9.96
N TYR A 198 6.35 6.32 8.83
CA TYR A 198 7.78 6.41 8.57
C TYR A 198 8.22 7.87 8.40
N PHE A 199 9.17 8.30 9.23
CA PHE A 199 9.80 9.61 9.15
C PHE A 199 10.65 9.70 7.88
N THR A 200 10.25 10.55 6.94
CA THR A 200 11.16 10.94 5.86
C THR A 200 12.24 11.83 6.46
N LYS A 201 13.51 11.43 6.33
CA LYS A 201 14.62 12.30 6.70
C LYS A 201 14.46 13.63 5.93
N VAL A 202 14.56 14.76 6.64
CA VAL A 202 14.52 16.13 6.10
C VAL A 202 13.11 16.76 5.94
N THR A 203 12.25 16.76 6.97
CA THR A 203 11.15 17.74 7.11
C THR A 203 10.77 18.05 8.54
N GLU A 204 10.11 19.20 8.74
CA GLU A 204 9.44 19.62 9.99
C GLU A 204 8.21 18.77 10.37
N TYR A 205 7.77 17.87 9.49
CA TYR A 205 6.59 17.02 9.68
C TYR A 205 6.99 15.59 10.03
N ASP A 206 6.34 15.04 11.06
CA ASP A 206 6.64 13.73 11.65
C ASP A 206 6.11 12.52 10.85
N SER A 207 5.41 12.72 9.75
CA SER A 207 4.84 11.63 8.92
C SER A 207 4.70 12.03 7.45
N ILE A 208 4.81 11.05 6.54
CA ILE A 208 4.53 11.18 5.10
C ILE A 208 3.13 11.77 4.85
N LEU A 209 2.17 11.53 5.75
CA LEU A 209 0.80 12.02 5.65
C LEU A 209 0.63 13.50 5.99
N VAL A 210 1.52 14.08 6.78
CA VAL A 210 1.35 15.45 7.33
C VAL A 210 2.15 16.47 6.53
N SER A 211 3.07 16.02 5.69
CA SER A 211 3.79 16.91 4.78
C SER A 211 2.95 17.26 3.55
N PHE A 212 2.12 18.29 3.65
CA PHE A 212 1.39 18.91 2.54
C PHE A 212 1.72 20.39 2.42
#